data_AF-A0A3D0CD07-F1
#
_entry.id   AF-A0A3D0CD07-F1
#
_cell.length_a   1.000
_cell.length_b   1.000
_cell.length_c   1.000
_cell.angle_alpha   90.00
_cell.angle_beta   90.00
_cell.angle_gamma   90.00
#
_symmetry.space_group_name_H-M   'P 1'
#
loop_
_entity.id
_entity.type
_entity.pdbx_description
1 polymer ?
#
loop_
_entity_poly.entity_id
_entity_poly.type
_entity_poly.pdbx_seq_one_letter_code
_entity_poly.pdbx_strand_id
1 'polypeptide(L)'
;LINVSGRQRMLSQRLAMLYYASHSGIQEKIFQQEMHKTSRQFGQALTKLMAAKENNTEINEALAEVNNQWSFYKTKFNGSNKGRFSPKTIKVVSESLLKEMNSITKLYEVESLAQAKYSTWIKSAN
;
A
#
# COMPACT_ATOMS: atom_id res chain seq x y z
N LEU A 1 -11.91 -6.43 -1.45
CA LEU A 1 -10.50 -6.18 -1.05
C LEU A 1 -9.62 -5.77 -2.23
N ILE A 2 -9.81 -6.36 -3.42
CA ILE A 2 -9.16 -6.00 -4.69
C ILE A 2 -9.10 -4.48 -4.95
N ASN A 3 -10.21 -3.76 -4.86
CA ASN A 3 -10.21 -2.30 -5.07
C ASN A 3 -9.42 -1.53 -4.02
N VAL A 4 -9.38 -2.02 -2.78
CA VAL A 4 -8.64 -1.40 -1.68
C VAL A 4 -7.14 -1.62 -1.85
N SER A 5 -6.71 -2.85 -2.14
CA SER A 5 -5.32 -3.19 -2.46
C SER A 5 -4.86 -2.48 -3.74
N GLY A 6 -5.72 -2.42 -4.75
CA GLY A 6 -5.46 -1.71 -6.00
C GLY A 6 -5.19 -0.23 -5.79
N ARG A 7 -5.93 0.43 -4.89
CA ARG A 7 -5.73 1.84 -4.52
C ARG A 7 -4.39 2.07 -3.81
N GLN A 8 -3.87 1.10 -3.06
CA GLN A 8 -2.57 1.23 -2.39
C GLN A 8 -1.42 1.44 -3.38
N ARG A 9 -1.50 0.84 -4.57
CA ARG A 9 -0.55 1.05 -5.67
C ARG A 9 -0.48 2.50 -6.13
N MET A 10 -1.64 3.13 -6.26
CA MET A 10 -1.71 4.55 -6.62
C MET A 10 -1.18 5.42 -5.49
N LEU A 11 -1.53 5.10 -4.24
CA LEU A 11 -1.08 5.86 -3.08
C LEU A 11 0.45 5.77 -2.86
N SER A 12 1.09 4.62 -3.13
CA SER A 12 2.55 4.49 -3.03
C SER A 12 3.28 5.36 -4.05
N GLN A 13 2.78 5.43 -5.28
CA GLN A 13 3.33 6.31 -6.32
C GLN A 13 3.03 7.79 -6.04
N ARG A 14 1.83 8.10 -5.54
CA ARG A 14 1.46 9.46 -5.13
C ARG A 14 2.36 9.98 -4.01
N LEU A 15 2.73 9.13 -3.05
CA LEU A 15 3.69 9.49 -2.00
C LEU A 15 5.06 9.89 -2.57
N ALA A 16 5.58 9.12 -3.53
CA ALA A 16 6.84 9.45 -4.20
C ALA A 16 6.76 10.79 -4.94
N MET A 17 5.68 11.02 -5.70
CA MET A 17 5.48 12.29 -6.41
C MET A 17 5.42 13.48 -5.46
N LEU A 18 4.65 13.39 -4.37
CA LEU A 18 4.52 14.46 -3.39
C LEU A 18 5.83 14.74 -2.66
N TYR A 19 6.62 13.70 -2.42
CA TYR A 19 7.97 13.84 -1.91
C TYR A 19 8.85 14.66 -2.86
N TYR A 20 8.92 14.31 -4.15
CA TYR A 20 9.73 15.06 -5.10
C TYR A 20 9.24 16.51 -5.23
N ALA A 21 7.92 16.72 -5.25
CA ALA A 21 7.33 18.05 -5.31
C ALA A 21 7.71 18.90 -4.08
N SER A 22 7.68 18.34 -2.86
CA SER A 22 8.09 19.06 -1.65
C SER A 22 9.58 19.42 -1.65
N HIS A 23 10.41 18.69 -2.38
CA HIS A 23 11.85 18.94 -2.51
C HIS A 23 12.22 19.92 -3.64
N SER A 24 11.25 20.34 -4.46
CA SER A 24 11.46 21.30 -5.54
C SER A 24 11.63 22.75 -5.07
N GLY A 25 11.34 23.04 -3.79
CA GLY A 25 11.35 24.40 -3.24
C GLY A 25 10.07 25.19 -3.49
N ILE A 26 9.13 24.67 -4.31
CA ILE A 26 7.84 25.30 -4.59
C ILE A 26 6.78 24.70 -3.66
N GLN A 27 5.99 25.54 -2.99
CA GLN A 27 4.83 25.13 -2.18
C GLN A 27 5.13 23.97 -1.20
N GLU A 28 6.35 23.91 -0.65
CA GLU A 28 6.84 22.78 0.15
C GLU A 28 5.86 22.36 1.24
N LYS A 29 5.31 23.32 1.99
CA LYS A 29 4.36 23.07 3.08
C LYS A 29 3.08 22.37 2.60
N ILE A 30 2.55 22.76 1.42
CA ILE A 30 1.35 22.16 0.84
C ILE A 30 1.63 20.71 0.43
N PHE A 31 2.74 20.47 -0.27
CA PHE A 31 3.10 19.12 -0.69
C PHE A 31 3.43 18.20 0.49
N GLN A 32 4.07 18.70 1.55
CA GLN A 32 4.27 17.95 2.78
C GLN A 32 2.94 17.58 3.45
N GLN A 33 1.98 18.52 3.55
CA GLN A 33 0.66 18.24 4.11
C GLN A 33 -0.09 17.16 3.31
N GLU A 34 -0.09 17.25 1.99
CA GLU A 34 -0.70 16.25 1.11
C GLU A 34 0.02 14.90 1.20
N MET A 35 1.35 14.90 1.37
CA MET A 35 2.14 13.69 1.59
C MET A 35 1.74 13.00 2.89
N HIS A 36 1.62 13.73 4.00
CA HIS A 36 1.14 13.18 5.27
C HIS A 36 -0.30 12.65 5.17
N LYS A 37 -1.19 13.34 4.44
CA LYS A 37 -2.56 12.87 4.19
C LYS A 37 -2.57 11.57 3.40
N THR A 38 -1.82 11.50 2.31
CA THR A 38 -1.68 10.30 1.47
C THR A 38 -1.09 9.13 2.29
N SER A 39 -0.12 9.42 3.15
CA SER A 39 0.50 8.45 4.06
C SER A 39 -0.51 7.87 5.05
N ARG A 40 -1.34 8.72 5.68
CA ARG A 40 -2.42 8.26 6.57
C ARG A 40 -3.43 7.37 5.83
N GLN A 41 -3.82 7.75 4.61
CA GLN A 41 -4.75 6.97 3.80
C GLN A 41 -4.19 5.58 3.44
N PHE A 42 -2.90 5.51 3.10
CA PHE A 42 -2.22 4.24 2.86
C PHE A 42 -2.24 3.37 4.12
N GLY A 43 -1.79 3.90 5.26
CA GLY A 43 -1.75 3.16 6.52
C GLY A 43 -3.12 2.63 6.98
N GLN A 44 -4.17 3.46 6.92
CA GLN A 44 -5.52 3.04 7.29
C GLN A 44 -6.05 1.90 6.42
N ALA A 45 -5.81 2.00 5.10
CA ALA A 45 -6.24 0.96 4.18
C ALA A 45 -5.43 -0.33 4.33
N LEU A 46 -4.13 -0.23 4.62
CA LEU A 46 -3.29 -1.40 4.93
C LEU A 46 -3.78 -2.12 6.19
N THR A 47 -4.07 -1.39 7.28
CA THR A 47 -4.67 -1.98 8.49
C THR A 47 -5.99 -2.68 8.19
N LYS A 48 -6.84 -2.07 7.33
CA LYS A 48 -8.10 -2.71 6.90
C LYS A 48 -7.86 -4.00 6.12
N LEU A 49 -6.87 -4.03 5.23
CA LEU A 49 -6.53 -5.24 4.47
C LEU A 49 -6.00 -6.35 5.40
N MET A 50 -5.13 -6.01 6.35
CA MET A 50 -4.58 -6.98 7.32
C MET A 50 -5.67 -7.60 8.22
N ALA A 51 -6.74 -6.85 8.53
CA ALA A 51 -7.84 -7.33 9.36
C ALA A 51 -8.93 -8.08 8.59
N ALA A 52 -8.79 -8.25 7.28
CA ALA A 52 -9.80 -8.88 6.45
C ALA A 52 -9.87 -10.39 6.68
N LYS A 53 -11.09 -10.92 6.88
CA LYS A 53 -11.32 -12.34 7.18
C LYS A 53 -11.11 -13.24 5.96
N GLU A 54 -11.18 -12.63 4.77
CA GLU A 54 -11.00 -13.28 3.48
C GLU A 54 -9.53 -13.51 3.13
N ASN A 55 -8.60 -13.10 4.00
CA ASN A 55 -7.17 -13.36 3.80
C ASN A 55 -6.85 -14.83 4.08
N ASN A 56 -6.14 -15.45 3.14
CA ASN A 56 -5.45 -16.72 3.37
C ASN A 56 -4.03 -16.47 3.93
N THR A 57 -3.28 -17.54 4.22
CA THR A 57 -1.92 -17.45 4.79
C THR A 57 -0.98 -16.61 3.91
N GLU A 58 -0.98 -16.85 2.60
CA GLU A 58 -0.11 -16.14 1.65
C GLU A 58 -0.39 -14.62 1.62
N ILE A 59 -1.67 -14.24 1.60
CA ILE A 59 -2.08 -12.83 1.64
C ILE A 59 -1.66 -12.17 2.95
N ASN A 60 -1.82 -12.87 4.09
CA ASN A 60 -1.42 -12.35 5.40
C ASN A 60 0.09 -12.13 5.50
N GLU A 61 0.89 -13.07 5.01
CA GLU A 61 2.36 -12.94 4.97
C GLU A 61 2.79 -11.77 4.09
N ALA A 62 2.21 -11.64 2.89
CA ALA A 62 2.51 -10.53 1.98
C ALA A 62 2.12 -9.17 2.58
N LEU A 63 0.96 -9.08 3.26
CA LEU A 63 0.53 -7.85 3.94
C LEU A 63 1.40 -7.51 5.16
N ALA A 64 1.90 -8.51 5.88
CA ALA A 64 2.81 -8.31 7.00
C ALA A 64 4.15 -7.71 6.53
N GLU A 65 4.69 -8.20 5.40
CA GLU A 65 5.91 -7.66 4.79
C GLU A 65 5.72 -6.19 4.37
N VAL A 66 4.63 -5.88 3.67
CA VAL A 66 4.27 -4.50 3.31
C VAL A 66 4.18 -3.62 4.56
N ASN A 67 3.59 -4.13 5.65
CA ASN A 67 3.44 -3.38 6.90
C ASN A 67 4.78 -3.11 7.61
N ASN A 68 5.73 -4.04 7.53
CA ASN A 68 7.08 -3.84 8.05
C ASN A 68 7.80 -2.73 7.28
N GLN A 69 7.79 -2.79 5.95
CA GLN A 69 8.37 -1.76 5.08
C GLN A 69 7.69 -0.40 5.31
N TRP A 70 6.36 -0.38 5.39
CA TRP A 70 5.58 0.82 5.67
C TRP A 70 5.92 1.44 7.03
N SER A 71 6.08 0.62 8.07
CA SER A 71 6.43 1.09 9.41
C SER A 71 7.82 1.71 9.45
N PHE A 72 8.81 1.07 8.81
CA PHE A 72 10.13 1.66 8.63
C PHE A 72 10.04 3.01 7.89
N TYR A 73 9.29 3.07 6.79
CA TYR A 73 9.13 4.26 5.98
C TYR A 73 8.47 5.42 6.76
N LYS A 74 7.43 5.15 7.55
CA LYS A 74 6.77 6.14 8.42
C LYS A 74 7.69 6.78 9.45
N THR A 75 8.60 6.01 10.05
CA THR A 75 9.52 6.55 11.09
C THR A 75 10.38 7.70 10.55
N LYS A 76 10.62 7.70 9.23
CA LYS A 76 11.45 8.69 8.55
C LYS A 76 10.67 9.92 8.10
N PHE A 77 9.34 9.87 8.02
CA PHE A 77 8.49 11.05 7.82
C PHE A 77 8.27 11.86 9.10
N ASN A 78 8.31 11.22 10.27
CA ASN A 78 7.97 11.85 11.54
C ASN A 78 9.19 12.35 12.33
N GLY A 79 10.41 12.09 11.84
CA GLY A 79 11.64 12.53 12.50
C GLY A 79 11.80 14.04 12.42
N SER A 80 11.91 14.70 13.58
CA SER A 80 12.36 16.09 13.77
C SER A 80 13.79 16.35 13.26
N ASN A 81 14.52 15.29 12.92
CA ASN A 81 15.80 15.41 12.26
C ASN A 81 15.59 15.59 10.76
N LYS A 82 16.33 16.53 10.19
CA LYS A 82 16.44 16.83 8.74
C LYS A 82 16.99 15.65 7.91
N GLY A 83 16.76 14.40 8.33
CA GLY A 83 17.01 13.18 7.57
C GLY A 83 15.94 12.99 6.50
N ARG A 84 15.88 13.95 5.55
CA ARG A 84 15.20 13.77 4.27
C ARG A 84 15.75 12.48 3.66
N PHE A 85 14.88 11.57 3.24
CA PHE A 85 15.32 10.42 2.47
C PHE A 85 16.13 10.90 1.25
N SER A 86 17.10 10.13 0.79
CA SER A 86 17.62 10.44 -0.53
C SER A 86 16.47 10.30 -1.55
N PRO A 87 16.41 11.12 -2.62
CA PRO A 87 15.54 10.91 -3.77
C PRO A 87 15.52 9.44 -4.25
N LYS A 88 16.68 8.77 -4.18
CA LYS A 88 16.85 7.36 -4.52
C LYS A 88 16.13 6.43 -3.56
N THR A 89 16.19 6.69 -2.25
CA THR A 89 15.52 5.84 -1.25
C THR A 89 14.00 5.88 -1.39
N ILE A 90 13.43 7.07 -1.64
CA ILE A 90 11.99 7.20 -1.89
C ILE A 90 11.55 6.40 -3.11
N LYS A 91 12.32 6.50 -4.21
CA LYS A 91 12.08 5.72 -5.41
C LYS A 91 12.03 4.23 -5.08
N VAL A 92 13.09 3.70 -4.47
CA VAL A 92 13.20 2.27 -4.15
C VAL A 92 12.06 1.79 -3.26
N VAL A 93 11.74 2.53 -2.19
CA VAL A 93 10.65 2.13 -1.28
C VAL A 93 9.29 2.18 -1.98
N SER A 94 9.01 3.23 -2.75
CA SER A 94 7.72 3.35 -3.46
C SER A 94 7.56 2.30 -4.56
N GLU A 95 8.62 1.92 -5.26
CA GLU A 95 8.65 0.85 -6.25
C GLU A 95 8.46 -0.53 -5.59
N SER A 96 9.10 -0.77 -4.43
CA SER A 96 8.91 -1.99 -3.63
C SER A 96 7.45 -2.15 -3.22
N LEU A 97 6.88 -1.13 -2.57
CA LEU A 97 5.48 -1.12 -2.15
C LEU A 97 4.51 -1.25 -3.33
N LEU A 98 4.81 -0.62 -4.48
CA LEU A 98 4.01 -0.80 -5.70
C LEU A 98 4.01 -2.25 -6.17
N LYS A 99 5.19 -2.89 -6.23
CA LYS A 99 5.34 -4.29 -6.67
C LYS A 99 4.59 -5.25 -5.75
N GLU A 100 4.73 -5.08 -4.44
CA GLU A 100 4.07 -5.93 -3.45
C GLU A 100 2.55 -5.74 -3.45
N MET A 101 2.07 -4.50 -3.49
CA MET A 101 0.63 -4.23 -3.57
C MET A 101 0.02 -4.71 -4.89
N ASN A 102 0.78 -4.72 -5.99
CA ASN A 102 0.38 -5.40 -7.22
C ASN A 102 0.24 -6.90 -7.02
N SER A 103 1.20 -7.55 -6.35
CA SER A 103 1.14 -8.98 -6.05
C SER A 103 -0.08 -9.33 -5.19
N ILE A 104 -0.29 -8.60 -4.10
CA ILE A 104 -1.43 -8.79 -3.19
C ILE A 104 -2.77 -8.60 -3.91
N THR A 105 -2.86 -7.64 -4.83
CA THR A 105 -4.09 -7.45 -5.62
C THR A 105 -4.38 -8.68 -6.48
N LYS A 106 -3.37 -9.27 -7.12
CA LYS A 106 -3.53 -10.52 -7.88
C LYS A 106 -3.92 -11.69 -6.99
N LEU A 107 -3.35 -11.81 -5.79
CA LEU A 107 -3.75 -12.84 -4.82
C LEU A 107 -5.23 -12.72 -4.46
N TYR A 108 -5.72 -11.50 -4.20
CA TYR A 108 -7.15 -11.27 -3.95
C TYR A 108 -8.02 -11.59 -5.17
N GLU A 109 -7.56 -11.32 -6.38
CA GLU A 109 -8.29 -11.68 -7.61
C GLU A 109 -8.43 -13.20 -7.75
N VAL A 110 -7.34 -13.95 -7.53
CA VAL A 110 -7.33 -15.42 -7.59
C VAL A 110 -8.24 -16.03 -6.52
N GLU A 111 -8.10 -15.57 -5.26
CA GLU A 111 -8.91 -16.04 -4.14
C GLU A 111 -10.41 -15.77 -4.38
N SER A 112 -10.75 -14.57 -4.87
CA SER A 112 -12.13 -14.22 -5.21
C SER A 112 -12.70 -15.09 -6.33
N LEU A 113 -11.90 -15.44 -7.35
CA LEU A 113 -12.32 -16.31 -8.44
C LEU A 113 -12.52 -17.76 -7.96
N ALA A 114 -11.67 -18.26 -7.07
CA ALA A 114 -11.80 -19.59 -6.48
C ALA A 114 -13.10 -19.72 -5.68
N GLN A 115 -13.40 -18.73 -4.83
CA GLN A 115 -14.63 -18.69 -4.04
C GLN A 115 -15.90 -18.62 -4.92
N ALA A 116 -15.85 -17.85 -6.00
CA ALA A 116 -16.95 -17.75 -6.96
C ALA A 116 -17.22 -19.08 -7.68
N LYS A 117 -16.16 -19.78 -8.12
CA LYS A 117 -16.26 -21.10 -8.76
C LYS A 117 -16.86 -22.14 -7.82
N TYR A 118 -16.38 -22.20 -6.57
CA TYR A 118 -16.89 -23.11 -5.55
C TYR A 118 -18.39 -22.89 -5.27
N SER A 119 -18.78 -21.62 -5.09
CA SER A 119 -20.18 -21.25 -4.84
C SER A 119 -21.11 -21.63 -6.00
N THR A 120 -20.62 -21.53 -7.24
CA THR A 120 -21.38 -21.89 -8.45
C THR A 120 -21.54 -23.40 -8.58
N TRP A 121 -20.48 -24.17 -8.29
CA TRP A 121 -20.51 -25.63 -8.33
C TRP A 121 -21.53 -26.21 -7.33
N ILE A 122 -21.57 -25.73 -6.09
CA ILE A 122 -22.56 -26.18 -5.09
C ILE A 122 -23.99 -25.89 -5.55
N LYS A 123 -24.25 -24.70 -6.10
CA LYS A 123 -25.59 -24.32 -6.57
C LYS A 123 -26.07 -25.13 -7.78
N SER A 124 -25.15 -25.68 -8.58
CA SER A 124 -25.49 -26.54 -9.72
C SER A 124 -25.67 -28.01 -9.34
N ALA A 125 -25.22 -28.41 -8.15
CA ALA A 125 -25.29 -29.78 -7.65
C ALA A 125 -26.50 -30.05 -6.74
N ASN A 126 -27.22 -29.00 -6.32
CA ASN A 126 -28.46 -29.04 -5.55
C ASN A 126 -29.63 -28.58 -6.43
#